data_AF-A0A834FI48-F1
#
_entry.id   AF-A0A834FI48-F1
#
_cell.length_a   1.000
_cell.length_b   1.000
_cell.length_c   1.000
_cell.angle_alpha   90.00
_cell.angle_beta   90.00
_cell.angle_gamma   90.00
#
_symmetry.space_group_name_H-M   'P 1'
#
loop_
_entity.id
_entity.type
_entity.pdbx_description
1 polymer ?
#
loop_
_entity_poly.entity_id
_entity_poly.type
_entity_poly.pdbx_seq_one_letter_code
_entity_poly.pdbx_strand_id
1 'polypeptide(L)'
;MWASQSSPEAQVERGTPVLIGCQVSVSHSNIPDLEHQFQIMKDEVLIYSFNTTNSTVMFELNPARAADSGSYECRVTVKDKSKVSFSERLDVTGLQTPSLSLNNSRPLRMKSLKPIAVLQEKKDSSYSGFT
;
A
#
# COMPACT_ATOMS: atom_id res chain seq x y z
N MET A 1 -15.66 9.56 16.61
CA MET A 1 -14.30 9.16 16.21
C MET A 1 -14.21 9.25 14.70
N TRP A 2 -13.17 9.91 14.19
CA TRP A 2 -12.84 10.02 12.78
C TRP A 2 -11.37 9.65 12.58
N ALA A 3 -11.05 9.07 11.42
CA ALA A 3 -9.69 8.72 11.02
C ALA A 3 -9.43 9.28 9.61
N SER A 4 -8.27 9.88 9.40
CA SER A 4 -7.82 10.37 8.09
C SER A 4 -6.44 9.82 7.76
N GLN A 5 -6.20 9.64 6.47
CA GLN A 5 -4.90 9.35 5.91
C GLN A 5 -4.37 10.61 5.23
N SER A 6 -3.06 10.77 5.21
CA SER A 6 -2.36 11.76 4.41
C SER A 6 -1.16 11.10 3.76
N SER A 7 -1.20 10.92 2.43
CA SER A 7 -0.06 10.53 1.62
C SER A 7 0.50 11.76 0.88
N PRO A 8 1.79 11.76 0.45
CA PRO A 8 2.24 12.65 -0.61
C PRO A 8 1.48 12.39 -1.92
N GLU A 9 1.82 13.14 -2.98
CA GLU A 9 1.23 13.04 -4.32
C GLU A 9 0.93 11.59 -4.73
N ALA A 10 -0.20 11.40 -5.40
CA ALA A 10 -0.66 10.09 -5.86
C ALA A 10 0.35 9.38 -6.77
N GLN A 11 1.28 10.12 -7.39
CA GLN A 11 2.37 9.60 -8.20
C GLN A 11 3.72 10.09 -7.68
N VAL A 12 4.63 9.16 -7.42
CA VAL A 12 6.00 9.47 -6.95
C VAL A 12 7.03 8.74 -7.80
N GLU A 13 8.21 9.32 -7.99
CA GLU A 13 9.32 8.62 -8.63
C GLU A 13 9.97 7.62 -7.66
N ARG A 14 10.41 6.47 -8.17
CA ARG A 14 11.21 5.49 -7.41
C ARG A 14 12.38 6.17 -6.70
N GLY A 15 12.74 5.65 -5.53
CA GLY A 15 13.85 6.22 -4.75
C GLY A 15 13.45 7.40 -3.87
N THR A 16 12.31 8.04 -4.15
CA THR A 16 11.79 9.15 -3.34
C THR A 16 11.27 8.61 -2.00
N PRO A 17 11.66 9.18 -0.85
CA PRO A 17 11.07 8.85 0.43
C PRO A 17 9.59 9.24 0.48
N VAL A 18 8.73 8.36 0.98
CA VAL A 18 7.29 8.60 1.13
C VAL A 18 6.89 8.41 2.59
N LEU A 19 6.10 9.34 3.11
CA LEU A 19 5.53 9.27 4.46
C LEU A 19 4.02 9.12 4.37
N ILE A 20 3.51 7.99 4.86
CA ILE A 20 2.07 7.74 4.99
C ILE A 20 1.68 8.10 6.42
N GLY A 21 0.97 9.22 6.54
CA GLY A 21 0.43 9.71 7.80
C GLY A 21 -0.96 9.16 8.06
N CYS A 22 -1.22 8.78 9.30
CA CYS A 22 -2.57 8.53 9.78
C CYS A 22 -2.85 9.34 11.03
N GLN A 23 -4.02 9.97 11.06
CA GLN A 23 -4.47 10.80 12.17
C GLN A 23 -5.86 10.38 12.60
N VAL A 24 -6.09 10.39 13.92
CA VAL A 24 -7.39 10.12 14.52
C VAL A 24 -7.80 11.29 15.41
N SER A 25 -9.09 11.61 15.45
CA SER A 25 -9.61 12.29 16.63
C SER A 25 -10.90 11.69 17.16
N VAL A 26 -10.94 11.62 18.49
CA VAL A 26 -11.90 10.88 19.27
C VAL A 26 -12.66 11.89 20.12
N SER A 27 -13.91 12.17 19.73
CA SER A 27 -14.84 12.93 20.56
C SER A 27 -15.24 12.11 21.79
N HIS A 28 -14.60 12.33 22.93
CA HIS A 28 -14.89 11.63 24.18
C HIS A 28 -14.63 12.51 25.41
N SER A 29 -15.20 12.12 26.55
CA SER A 29 -14.95 12.74 27.86
C SER A 29 -13.57 12.30 28.38
N ASN A 30 -12.58 13.20 28.34
CA ASN A 30 -11.23 13.13 28.95
C ASN A 30 -10.84 11.79 29.59
N ILE A 31 -10.51 10.77 28.77
CA ILE A 31 -9.82 9.58 29.26
C ILE A 31 -8.33 9.84 29.06
N PRO A 32 -7.54 10.04 30.13
CA PRO A 32 -6.09 10.17 29.99
C PRO A 32 -5.52 8.89 29.38
N ASP A 33 -4.47 9.04 28.57
CA ASP A 33 -3.70 7.94 27.99
C ASP A 33 -4.52 6.91 27.20
N LEU A 34 -5.51 7.40 26.43
CA LEU A 34 -6.31 6.55 25.56
C LEU A 34 -5.41 5.87 24.52
N GLU A 35 -5.28 4.55 24.63
CA GLU A 35 -4.50 3.75 23.68
C GLU A 35 -5.25 3.58 22.35
N HIS A 36 -4.54 3.86 21.27
CA HIS A 36 -4.98 3.68 19.90
C HIS A 36 -4.17 2.55 19.27
N GLN A 37 -4.86 1.57 18.71
CA GLN A 37 -4.25 0.59 17.81
C GLN A 37 -4.40 1.11 16.39
N PHE A 38 -3.28 1.42 15.75
CA PHE A 38 -3.23 1.79 14.34
C PHE A 38 -2.86 0.57 13.49
N GLN A 39 -3.47 0.52 12.32
CA GLN A 39 -3.26 -0.50 11.31
C GLN A 39 -3.20 0.19 9.95
N ILE A 40 -2.09 0.02 9.24
CA ILE A 40 -1.95 0.48 7.87
C ILE A 40 -2.18 -0.73 6.97
N MET A 41 -3.18 -0.62 6.11
CA MET A 41 -3.53 -1.63 5.13
C MET A 41 -3.04 -1.14 3.77
N LYS A 42 -2.58 -2.08 2.95
CA LYS A 42 -2.27 -1.89 1.54
C LYS A 42 -2.99 -2.98 0.76
N ASP A 43 -3.86 -2.59 -0.16
CA ASP A 43 -4.68 -3.50 -0.96
C ASP A 43 -5.39 -4.54 -0.07
N GLU A 44 -6.01 -4.06 1.02
CA GLU A 44 -6.71 -4.85 2.04
C GLU A 44 -5.81 -5.79 2.88
N VAL A 45 -4.48 -5.74 2.69
CA VAL A 45 -3.51 -6.51 3.46
C VAL A 45 -2.89 -5.63 4.54
N LEU A 46 -2.87 -6.12 5.78
CA LEU A 46 -2.19 -5.44 6.89
C LEU A 46 -0.67 -5.46 6.65
N ILE A 47 -0.07 -4.27 6.51
CA ILE A 47 1.38 -4.14 6.32
C ILE A 47 2.10 -3.59 7.56
N TYR A 48 1.38 -2.88 8.44
CA TYR A 48 1.96 -2.30 9.64
C TYR A 48 0.91 -2.16 10.75
N SER A 49 1.28 -2.49 11.99
CA SER A 49 0.43 -2.28 13.17
C SER A 49 1.25 -1.94 14.39
N PHE A 50 0.74 -1.00 15.19
CA PHE A 50 1.36 -0.60 16.44
C PHE A 50 0.32 0.10 17.32
N ASN A 51 0.60 0.10 18.61
CA ASN A 51 -0.23 0.78 19.59
C ASN A 51 0.48 2.05 20.09
N THR A 52 -0.29 3.10 20.33
CA THR A 52 0.23 4.34 20.89
C THR A 52 -0.87 5.16 21.55
N THR A 53 -0.50 6.00 22.52
CA THR A 53 -1.39 7.04 23.06
C THR A 53 -1.43 8.30 22.18
N ASN A 54 -0.54 8.41 21.20
CA ASN A 54 -0.53 9.51 20.24
C ASN A 54 -1.73 9.42 19.28
N SER A 55 -2.21 10.57 18.84
CA SER A 55 -3.31 10.69 17.86
C SER A 55 -2.86 10.62 16.40
N THR A 56 -1.54 10.62 16.16
CA THR A 56 -0.95 10.68 14.82
C THR A 56 0.27 9.80 14.71
N VAL A 57 0.43 9.19 13.55
CA VAL A 57 1.40 8.13 13.30
C VAL A 57 1.91 8.21 11.86
N MET A 58 3.18 7.91 11.66
CA MET A 58 3.85 8.04 10.36
C MET A 58 4.52 6.72 10.01
N PHE A 59 4.29 6.26 8.79
CA PHE A 59 4.96 5.09 8.22
C PHE A 59 5.79 5.52 7.02
N GLU A 60 7.07 5.18 7.05
CA GLU A 60 8.05 5.64 6.06
C GLU A 60 8.39 4.52 5.06
N LEU A 61 8.28 4.85 3.77
CA LEU A 61 8.78 4.07 2.65
C LEU A 61 10.05 4.76 2.13
N ASN A 62 11.22 4.21 2.48
CA ASN A 62 12.51 4.81 2.11
C ASN A 62 13.55 3.73 1.77
N PRO A 63 13.95 3.59 0.50
CA PRO A 63 13.39 4.26 -0.70
C PRO A 63 12.06 3.63 -1.15
N ALA A 64 11.14 4.43 -1.71
CA ALA A 64 9.94 3.91 -2.36
C ALA A 64 10.27 3.11 -3.64
N ARG A 65 9.57 2.00 -3.84
CA ARG A 65 9.76 1.06 -4.96
C ARG A 65 8.45 0.83 -5.72
N ALA A 66 8.52 0.37 -6.96
CA ALA A 66 7.34 0.00 -7.75
C ALA A 66 6.45 -1.05 -7.06
N ALA A 67 7.05 -1.91 -6.21
CA ALA A 67 6.30 -2.88 -5.41
C ALA A 67 5.49 -2.23 -4.28
N ASP A 68 5.78 -0.99 -3.90
CA ASP A 68 5.06 -0.24 -2.87
C ASP A 68 3.79 0.44 -3.43
N SER A 69 3.60 0.48 -4.74
CA SER A 69 2.35 0.93 -5.35
C SER A 69 1.15 0.10 -4.85
N GLY A 70 0.03 0.75 -4.57
CA GLY A 70 -1.16 0.11 -4.01
C GLY A 70 -2.15 1.11 -3.43
N SER A 71 -3.32 0.61 -3.03
CA SER A 71 -4.33 1.37 -2.31
C SER A 71 -4.06 1.28 -0.81
N TYR A 72 -3.71 2.40 -0.19
CA TYR A 72 -3.47 2.47 1.24
C TYR A 72 -4.74 2.88 1.96
N GLU A 73 -4.92 2.40 3.17
CA GLU A 73 -5.93 2.91 4.11
C GLU A 73 -5.43 2.72 5.54
N CYS A 74 -5.94 3.54 6.44
CA CYS A 74 -5.64 3.43 7.85
C CYS A 74 -6.89 2.99 8.62
N ARG A 75 -6.73 1.93 9.42
CA ARG A 75 -7.72 1.52 10.41
C ARG A 75 -7.21 1.86 11.79
N VAL A 76 -8.06 2.53 12.57
CA VAL A 76 -7.77 2.89 13.96
C VAL A 76 -8.81 2.24 14.85
N THR A 77 -8.34 1.46 15.82
CA THR A 77 -9.18 0.82 16.84
C THR A 77 -8.85 1.43 18.19
N VAL A 78 -9.88 1.88 18.89
CA VAL A 78 -9.77 2.33 20.29
C VAL A 78 -10.79 1.58 21.09
N LYS A 79 -10.32 0.84 22.11
CA LYS A 79 -11.11 -0.16 22.83
C LYS A 79 -11.74 -1.12 21.81
N ASP A 80 -13.06 -1.16 21.70
CA ASP A 80 -13.79 -2.07 20.81
C ASP A 80 -14.38 -1.36 19.58
N LYS A 81 -14.00 -0.10 19.34
CA LYS A 81 -14.53 0.70 18.23
C LYS A 81 -13.43 0.94 17.21
N SER A 82 -13.69 0.55 15.96
CA SER A 82 -12.78 0.81 14.85
C SER A 82 -13.37 1.77 13.82
N LYS A 83 -12.50 2.61 13.24
CA LYS A 83 -12.83 3.46 12.09
C LYS A 83 -11.75 3.29 11.02
N VAL A 84 -12.14 3.36 9.75
CA VAL A 84 -11.24 3.28 8.59
C VAL A 84 -11.25 4.64 7.89
N SER A 85 -10.08 5.07 7.40
CA SER A 85 -9.94 6.26 6.57
C SER A 85 -10.51 6.03 5.16
N PHE A 86 -10.50 7.07 4.33
CA PHE A 86 -10.61 6.86 2.90
C PHE A 86 -9.37 6.12 2.38
N SER A 87 -9.55 5.37 1.30
CA SER A 87 -8.43 4.70 0.64
C SER A 87 -7.78 5.64 -0.37
N GLU A 88 -6.46 5.75 -0.31
CA GLU A 88 -5.65 6.58 -1.19
C GLU A 88 -4.65 5.72 -1.95
N ARG A 89 -4.61 5.88 -3.28
CA ARG A 89 -3.69 5.12 -4.13
C ARG A 89 -2.35 5.83 -4.23
N LEU A 90 -1.28 5.11 -3.92
CA LEU A 90 0.10 5.49 -4.21
C LEU A 90 0.56 4.76 -5.48
N ASP A 91 1.10 5.51 -6.43
CA ASP A 91 1.70 5.00 -7.66
C ASP A 91 3.18 5.38 -7.73
N VAL A 92 4.04 4.42 -7.44
CA VAL A 92 5.50 4.57 -7.54
C VAL A 92 5.93 4.24 -8.97
N THR A 93 6.34 5.27 -9.70
CA THR A 93 6.77 5.19 -11.09
C THR A 93 8.27 4.92 -11.22
N GLY A 94 8.67 4.38 -12.37
CA GLY A 94 10.07 4.06 -12.68
C GLY A 94 10.42 2.61 -12.42
N LEU A 95 11.02 1.96 -13.43
CA LEU A 95 11.44 0.56 -13.33
C LEU A 95 12.71 0.46 -12.48
N GLN A 96 12.73 -0.48 -11.52
CA GLN A 96 13.97 -0.85 -10.84
C GLN A 96 14.88 -1.55 -11.86
N THR A 97 16.07 -1.01 -12.12
CA THR A 97 17.06 -1.67 -12.96
C THR A 97 17.69 -2.81 -12.15
N PRO A 98 17.45 -4.10 -12.48
CA PRO A 98 18.10 -5.19 -11.77
C PRO A 98 19.59 -5.22 -12.10
N SER A 99 20.45 -5.24 -11.09
CA SER A 99 21.88 -5.52 -11.27
C SER A 99 22.12 -7.03 -11.09
N LEU A 100 22.55 -7.69 -12.18
CA LEU A 100 22.96 -9.09 -12.14
C LEU A 100 24.49 -9.14 -12.22
N SER A 101 25.15 -9.40 -11.08
CA SER A 101 26.59 -9.67 -11.03
C SER A 101 26.82 -11.18 -11.07
N LEU A 102 27.44 -11.67 -12.15
CA LEU A 102 27.82 -13.07 -12.29
C LEU A 102 29.23 -13.26 -11.70
N ASN A 103 29.35 -14.13 -10.69
CA ASN A 103 30.64 -14.60 -10.22
C ASN A 103 31.10 -15.76 -11.11
N ASN A 104 31.87 -15.44 -12.15
CA ASN A 104 32.33 -16.40 -13.14
C ASN A 104 33.39 -17.34 -12.55
N SER A 105 32.96 -18.48 -12.01
CA SER A 105 33.83 -19.67 -11.89
C SER A 105 33.46 -20.78 -12.87
N ARG A 106 32.29 -20.71 -13.55
CA ARG A 106 31.86 -21.68 -14.57
C ARG A 106 30.93 -21.02 -15.61
N PRO A 107 31.07 -21.31 -16.92
CA PRO A 107 30.15 -20.78 -17.93
C PRO A 107 28.75 -21.37 -17.74
N LEU A 108 27.79 -20.52 -17.40
CA LEU A 108 26.37 -20.89 -17.37
C LEU A 108 25.83 -20.93 -18.81
N ARG A 109 25.35 -22.09 -19.24
CA ARG A 109 24.64 -22.24 -20.50
C ARG A 109 23.26 -21.61 -20.35
N MET A 110 23.08 -20.41 -20.90
CA MET A 110 21.79 -19.71 -20.86
C MET A 110 20.75 -20.47 -21.69
N LYS A 111 19.71 -20.99 -21.02
CA LYS A 111 18.52 -21.53 -21.67
C LYS A 111 17.55 -20.36 -21.87
N SER A 112 17.12 -20.11 -23.11
CA SER A 112 16.17 -19.05 -23.41
C SER A 112 14.88 -19.24 -22.59
N LEU A 113 14.55 -18.26 -21.75
CA LEU A 113 13.25 -18.22 -21.08
C LEU A 113 12.20 -17.85 -22.12
N LYS A 114 11.15 -18.67 -22.25
CA LYS A 114 10.02 -18.36 -23.13
C LYS A 114 9.07 -17.42 -22.38
N PRO A 115 8.65 -16.29 -22.98
CA PRO A 115 7.60 -15.46 -22.39
C PRO A 115 6.33 -16.29 -22.19
N ILE A 116 5.72 -16.17 -21.01
CA ILE A 116 4.37 -16.69 -20.78
C ILE A 116 3.42 -15.59 -21.24
N ALA A 117 2.76 -15.79 -22.38
CA ALA A 117 1.67 -14.93 -22.81
C ALA A 117 0.43 -15.27 -21.96
N VAL A 118 0.01 -14.35 -21.09
CA VAL A 118 -1.26 -14.45 -20.38
C VAL A 118 -2.33 -13.87 -21.30
N LEU A 119 -3.12 -14.73 -21.92
CA LEU A 119 -4.34 -14.32 -22.62
C LEU A 119 -5.38 -13.92 -21.58
N GLN A 120 -5.75 -12.64 -21.54
CA GLN A 120 -6.95 -12.19 -20.86
C GLN A 120 -8.16 -12.54 -21.74
N GLU A 121 -9.07 -13.37 -21.23
CA GLU A 121 -10.33 -13.63 -21.90
C GLU A 121 -11.19 -12.35 -21.89
N LYS A 122 -11.45 -11.78 -23.07
CA LYS A 122 -12.51 -10.78 -23.24
C LYS A 122 -13.85 -11.51 -23.17
N LYS A 123 -14.68 -11.17 -22.17
CA LYS A 123 -16.07 -11.59 -22.11
C LYS A 123 -16.88 -10.79 -23.14
N ASP A 124 -17.25 -11.42 -24.24
CA ASP A 124 -18.07 -10.81 -25.28
C ASP A 124 -19.53 -10.81 -24.80
N SER A 125 -20.06 -9.63 -24.48
CA SER A 125 -21.45 -9.43 -24.04
C SER A 125 -22.28 -9.04 -25.27
N SER A 126 -22.74 -10.04 -26.03
CA SER A 126 -23.75 -9.85 -27.06
C SER A 126 -25.14 -9.84 -26.42
N TYR A 127 -25.83 -8.70 -26.46
CA TYR A 127 -27.26 -8.61 -26.21
C TYR A 127 -27.93 -8.29 -27.55
N SER A 128 -28.45 -9.32 -28.22
CA SER A 128 -29.32 -9.17 -29.40
C SER A 128 -30.77 -9.09 -28.93
N GLY A 129 -31.39 -7.94 -29.15
CA GLY A 129 -32.84 -7.78 -29.01
C GLY A 129 -33.56 -8.28 -30.25
N PHE A 130 -34.61 -9.10 -30.05
CA PHE A 130 -35.70 -9.33 -31.01
C PHE A 130 -36.97 -9.75 -30.25
N THR A 131 -37.99 -8.90 -30.25
CA THR A 131 -39.35 -9.24 -30.72
C THR A 131 -39.99 -7.96 -31.24
#